data_AF-A0A093J5N0-F1
#
_entry.id   AF-A0A093J5N0-F1
#
_cell.length_a   1.000
_cell.length_b   1.000
_cell.length_c   1.000
_cell.angle_alpha   90.00
_cell.angle_beta   90.00
_cell.angle_gamma   90.00
#
_symmetry.space_group_name_H-M   'P 1'
#
loop_
_entity.id
_entity.type
_entity.pdbx_description
1 polymer ?
#
loop_
_entity_poly.entity_id
_entity_poly.type
_entity_poly.pdbx_seq_one_letter_code
_entity_poly.pdbx_strand_id
1 'polypeptide(L)'
;KVALVGVVFVICLFIMQKDVGNRDSNEEPWLKNIVNGKDQVIDLMMGAVNNIRDSMPKLQIRAPVQPAAPLPEPGSYTAAERRPLMERPPQDPNSPGADGKAFKKDQWTPEETKEKDRGYEKHCFNAFASDRISLQRALGPDSRPPECIDQKFKRCPPLPTTSVVIVFHNEAWEELVQATGCFRHSSPFPDTPILSPDYLKDELDRYIKQLQIVRVVRQKERKGLITARLLGASVASGEVLTFLDAHCECFHGWLEPLLSRIAEEPTAVVSPDITTIDLNTFEFSKPIQYGKQHSRGNFDWSLTFGWEAIPFQEKQRRKDETFPIKSPTFAGGLFAISRSYFEYIGSYDDQMEIWGGENVEMSFRVWQCGGQLEIIPCSVVGHVFRSKSPHTFPKGTQVISRNQVRLAEVWMDDYKEIFYRRNQQASRMAREKTYGDITERRKLREQLHCKNFTWYLQTIYPEMFIPDLTPTFYGAIKNEGTKSCLDVGENNHGGKPLIMYPCHGMGGNQYFEYTTQKDLRHNIGKQLCLRSGFGPVELGDCQYKGKNTRVPGNEEWDLAQDRLIRNAASNMCLTAKGKHPSMAPCNPLDSHQQWFF
;
A
#
# COMPACT_ATOMS: atom_id res chain seq x y z
N LYS A 1 -2.28 -53.72 26.15
CA LYS A 1 -1.22 -53.31 25.20
C LYS A 1 -1.12 -51.79 25.00
N VAL A 2 -2.23 -51.03 24.98
CA VAL A 2 -2.19 -49.55 24.92
C VAL A 2 -1.74 -48.90 26.25
N ALA A 3 -2.11 -49.48 27.40
CA ALA A 3 -1.71 -48.97 28.72
C ALA A 3 -0.20 -49.07 28.99
N LEU A 4 0.49 -50.07 28.42
CA LEU A 4 1.93 -50.26 28.62
C LEU A 4 2.76 -49.21 27.86
N VAL A 5 2.28 -48.79 26.67
CA VAL A 5 2.92 -47.75 25.86
C VAL A 5 2.77 -46.38 26.53
N GLY A 6 1.61 -46.12 27.16
CA GLY A 6 1.40 -44.90 27.93
C GLY A 6 2.35 -44.75 29.12
N VAL A 7 2.61 -45.85 29.86
CA VAL A 7 3.52 -45.83 31.01
C VAL A 7 4.98 -45.61 30.58
N VAL A 8 5.41 -46.24 29.48
CA VAL A 8 6.78 -46.05 28.94
C VAL A 8 6.98 -44.61 28.45
N PHE A 9 5.98 -44.00 27.82
CA PHE A 9 6.06 -42.61 27.35
C PHE A 9 6.16 -41.60 28.51
N VAL A 10 5.40 -41.81 29.58
CA VAL A 10 5.46 -40.95 30.78
C VAL A 10 6.80 -41.11 31.51
N ILE A 11 7.35 -42.33 31.58
CA ILE A 11 8.69 -42.55 32.16
C ILE A 11 9.78 -41.88 31.31
N CYS A 12 9.70 -41.97 29.97
CA CYS A 12 10.63 -41.26 29.08
C CYS A 12 10.58 -39.74 29.26
N LEU A 13 9.38 -39.15 29.39
CA LEU A 13 9.24 -37.71 29.65
C LEU A 13 9.81 -37.31 31.03
N PHE A 14 9.67 -38.16 32.04
CA PHE A 14 10.23 -37.94 33.37
C PHE A 14 11.76 -38.03 33.40
N ILE A 15 12.36 -38.91 32.59
CA ILE A 15 13.81 -39.03 32.44
C ILE A 15 14.37 -37.81 31.68
N MET A 16 13.71 -37.39 30.60
CA MET A 16 14.14 -36.21 29.84
C MET A 16 14.03 -34.90 30.62
N GLN A 17 13.07 -34.76 31.54
CA GLN A 17 12.97 -33.59 32.42
C GLN A 17 14.02 -33.59 33.55
N LYS A 18 14.58 -34.75 33.91
CA LYS A 18 15.59 -34.85 34.98
C LYS A 18 17.01 -34.51 34.51
N ASP A 19 17.28 -34.58 33.20
CA ASP A 19 18.59 -34.29 32.59
C ASP A 19 18.87 -32.80 32.31
N VAL A 20 17.94 -31.89 32.61
CA VAL A 20 18.14 -30.43 32.43
C VAL A 20 18.74 -29.75 33.68
N GLY A 21 19.04 -30.52 34.73
CA GLY A 21 19.50 -29.95 36.00
C GLY A 21 20.57 -30.76 36.73
N ASN A 22 21.78 -30.88 36.19
CA ASN A 22 23.01 -30.72 36.99
C ASN A 22 24.28 -30.71 36.13
N ARG A 23 25.28 -29.97 36.59
CA ARG A 23 26.61 -29.78 36.02
C ARG A 23 27.57 -30.96 36.26
N ASP A 24 28.60 -30.99 35.41
CA ASP A 24 29.99 -31.41 35.64
C ASP A 24 30.41 -32.89 35.72
N SER A 25 31.60 -33.06 35.15
CA SER A 25 32.52 -34.20 35.00
C SER A 25 32.52 -35.29 36.07
N ASN A 26 32.38 -36.55 35.63
CA ASN A 26 33.45 -37.56 35.68
C ASN A 26 32.99 -38.87 35.01
N GLU A 27 33.91 -39.50 34.26
CA GLU A 27 33.71 -40.77 33.57
C GLU A 27 33.55 -41.94 34.55
N GLU A 28 32.49 -42.76 34.39
CA GLU A 28 32.39 -44.09 35.02
C GLU A 28 32.12 -45.20 33.99
N PRO A 29 32.69 -46.42 34.18
CA PRO A 29 32.88 -47.41 33.12
C PRO A 29 31.69 -48.36 32.86
N TRP A 30 30.47 -48.01 33.29
CA TRP A 30 29.28 -48.85 33.07
C TRP A 30 28.47 -48.46 31.82
N LEU A 31 28.77 -47.30 31.21
CA LEU A 31 28.09 -46.78 30.01
C LEU A 31 28.39 -47.56 28.72
N LYS A 32 29.43 -48.40 28.67
CA LYS A 32 29.77 -49.17 27.45
C LYS A 32 28.79 -50.30 27.12
N ASN A 33 28.02 -50.80 28.10
CA ASN A 33 27.07 -51.90 27.86
C ASN A 33 25.67 -51.45 27.42
N ILE A 34 25.35 -50.16 27.48
CA ILE A 34 24.06 -49.62 27.02
C ILE A 34 24.12 -49.18 25.55
N VAL A 35 25.31 -48.82 25.05
CA VAL A 35 25.50 -48.39 23.66
C VAL A 35 25.37 -49.58 22.68
N ASN A 36 25.88 -50.77 23.03
CA ASN A 36 25.73 -51.96 22.17
C ASN A 36 24.30 -52.54 22.12
N GLY A 37 23.47 -52.28 23.14
CA GLY A 37 22.06 -52.69 23.15
C GLY A 37 21.15 -51.80 22.30
N LYS A 38 21.59 -50.56 22.02
CA LYS A 38 20.81 -49.58 21.25
C LYS A 38 20.88 -49.85 19.75
N ASP A 39 22.04 -50.26 19.25
CA ASP A 39 22.24 -50.55 17.82
C ASP A 39 21.49 -51.82 17.38
N GLN A 40 21.42 -52.85 18.24
CA GLN A 40 20.62 -54.05 17.96
C GLN A 40 19.12 -53.78 17.89
N VAL A 41 18.59 -52.83 18.66
CA VAL A 41 17.17 -52.47 18.62
C VAL A 41 16.85 -51.59 17.41
N ILE A 42 17.78 -50.72 17.00
CA ILE A 42 17.65 -49.89 15.80
C ILE A 42 17.71 -50.77 14.53
N ASP A 43 18.61 -51.75 14.46
CA ASP A 43 18.67 -52.68 13.33
C ASP A 43 17.44 -53.60 13.26
N LEU A 44 16.92 -54.05 14.39
CA LEU A 44 15.67 -54.83 14.43
C LEU A 44 14.47 -53.98 13.97
N MET A 45 14.44 -52.69 14.34
CA MET A 45 13.40 -51.75 13.89
C MET A 45 13.54 -51.41 12.40
N MET A 46 14.76 -51.19 11.88
CA MET A 46 14.97 -50.94 10.44
C MET A 46 14.68 -52.19 9.59
N GLY A 47 15.01 -53.39 10.08
CA GLY A 47 14.64 -54.65 9.43
C GLY A 47 13.12 -54.90 9.38
N ALA A 48 12.40 -54.56 10.45
CA ALA A 48 10.94 -54.64 10.47
C ALA A 48 10.28 -53.60 9.56
N VAL A 49 10.83 -52.40 9.46
CA VAL A 49 10.32 -51.34 8.56
C VAL A 49 10.55 -51.69 7.08
N ASN A 50 11.69 -52.32 6.75
CA ASN A 50 11.97 -52.75 5.38
C ASN A 50 11.09 -53.95 4.96
N ASN A 51 10.81 -54.91 5.85
CA ASN A 51 9.92 -56.05 5.54
C ASN A 51 8.43 -55.67 5.40
N ILE A 52 7.98 -54.59 6.06
CA ILE A 52 6.60 -54.07 5.90
C ILE A 52 6.45 -53.29 4.59
N ARG A 53 7.54 -52.71 4.06
CA ARG A 53 7.53 -51.95 2.80
C ARG A 53 7.32 -52.86 1.57
N ASP A 54 7.79 -54.10 1.63
CA ASP A 54 7.72 -55.06 0.52
C ASP A 54 6.45 -55.93 0.51
N SER A 55 5.59 -55.83 1.53
CA SER A 55 4.37 -56.65 1.67
C SER A 55 3.05 -55.85 1.62
N MET A 56 3.09 -54.56 1.28
CA MET A 56 1.88 -53.78 0.97
C MET A 56 1.50 -53.92 -0.53
N PRO A 57 0.25 -54.34 -0.86
CA PRO A 57 -0.21 -54.32 -2.24
C PRO A 57 -0.17 -52.88 -2.75
N LYS A 58 0.45 -52.66 -3.91
CA LYS A 58 0.50 -51.36 -4.60
C LYS A 58 -0.91 -50.96 -5.07
N LEU A 59 -1.74 -50.48 -4.15
CA LEU A 59 -2.90 -49.66 -4.47
C LEU A 59 -2.38 -48.31 -4.94
N GLN A 60 -2.11 -48.20 -6.24
CA GLN A 60 -2.01 -46.91 -6.92
C GLN A 60 -3.39 -46.25 -6.89
N ILE A 61 -3.71 -45.58 -5.77
CA ILE A 61 -4.70 -44.52 -5.79
C ILE A 61 -4.03 -43.38 -6.54
N ARG A 62 -4.21 -43.35 -7.86
CA ARG A 62 -3.93 -42.14 -8.64
C ARG A 62 -4.71 -41.00 -7.99
N ALA A 63 -4.07 -39.85 -7.82
CA ALA A 63 -4.78 -38.60 -7.56
C ALA A 63 -5.96 -38.50 -8.54
N PRO A 64 -7.12 -37.93 -8.16
CA PRO A 64 -8.18 -37.68 -9.11
C PRO A 64 -7.55 -36.93 -10.28
N VAL A 65 -7.54 -37.59 -11.44
CA VAL A 65 -7.17 -36.96 -12.69
C VAL A 65 -8.22 -35.88 -12.86
N GLN A 66 -7.85 -34.61 -12.62
CA GLN A 66 -8.61 -33.50 -13.18
C GLN A 66 -8.79 -33.87 -14.65
N PRO A 67 -10.03 -33.90 -15.19
CA PRO A 67 -10.22 -34.13 -16.62
C PRO A 67 -9.23 -33.20 -17.32
N ALA A 68 -8.39 -33.80 -18.18
CA ALA A 68 -7.33 -33.07 -18.86
C ALA A 68 -7.92 -31.76 -19.36
N ALA A 69 -7.37 -30.63 -18.88
CA ALA A 69 -7.72 -29.34 -19.44
C ALA A 69 -7.60 -29.50 -20.96
N PRO A 70 -8.60 -29.04 -21.75
CA PRO A 70 -8.52 -29.12 -23.20
C PRO A 70 -7.14 -28.66 -23.64
N LEU A 71 -6.54 -29.35 -24.63
CA LEU A 71 -5.29 -28.90 -25.24
C LEU A 71 -5.38 -27.39 -25.47
N PRO A 72 -4.37 -26.60 -25.05
CA PRO A 72 -4.45 -25.16 -25.14
C PRO A 72 -4.76 -24.77 -26.58
N GLU A 73 -5.92 -24.17 -26.79
CA GLU A 73 -6.32 -23.75 -28.13
C GLU A 73 -5.28 -22.73 -28.62
N PRO A 74 -4.61 -22.97 -29.75
CA PRO A 74 -3.65 -22.02 -30.26
C PRO A 74 -4.36 -20.72 -30.70
N GLY A 75 -3.63 -19.61 -30.63
CA GLY A 75 -4.10 -18.29 -31.07
C GLY A 75 -4.56 -17.37 -29.93
N SER A 76 -5.38 -16.40 -30.30
CA SER A 76 -5.83 -15.31 -29.41
C SER A 76 -7.35 -15.27 -29.33
N TYR A 77 -7.86 -14.80 -28.21
CA TYR A 77 -9.29 -14.57 -28.02
C TYR A 77 -9.84 -13.57 -29.05
N THR A 78 -10.94 -13.95 -29.71
CA THR A 78 -11.69 -13.08 -30.62
C THR A 78 -12.43 -11.99 -29.84
N ALA A 79 -12.93 -10.97 -30.54
CA ALA A 79 -13.80 -9.97 -29.93
C ALA A 79 -15.14 -10.59 -29.47
N ALA A 80 -15.63 -11.62 -30.17
CA ALA A 80 -16.87 -12.31 -29.86
C ALA A 80 -16.80 -13.12 -28.55
N GLU A 81 -15.64 -13.70 -28.24
CA GLU A 81 -15.41 -14.42 -26.98
C GLU A 81 -15.21 -13.47 -25.79
N ARG A 82 -14.77 -12.23 -26.04
CA ARG A 82 -14.57 -11.18 -25.03
C ARG A 82 -15.76 -10.24 -24.89
N ARG A 83 -16.93 -10.63 -25.41
CA ARG A 83 -18.15 -9.83 -25.26
C ARG A 83 -18.53 -9.74 -23.79
N PRO A 84 -18.99 -8.56 -23.33
CA PRO A 84 -19.43 -8.41 -21.95
C PRO A 84 -20.67 -9.25 -21.68
N LEU A 85 -20.91 -9.58 -20.40
CA LEU A 85 -22.09 -10.34 -19.99
C LEU A 85 -23.41 -9.61 -20.30
N MET A 86 -23.41 -8.28 -20.19
CA MET A 86 -24.54 -7.42 -20.52
C MET A 86 -24.08 -6.28 -21.44
N GLU A 87 -24.85 -6.04 -22.49
CA GLU A 87 -24.65 -4.88 -23.35
C GLU A 87 -25.18 -3.62 -22.66
N ARG A 88 -24.43 -2.52 -22.79
CA ARG A 88 -24.84 -1.23 -22.26
C ARG A 88 -26.03 -0.72 -23.09
N PRO A 89 -27.14 -0.28 -22.47
CA PRO A 89 -28.25 0.27 -23.22
C PRO A 89 -27.84 1.55 -23.96
N PRO A 90 -28.51 1.90 -25.07
CA PRO A 90 -28.28 3.17 -25.75
C PRO A 90 -28.40 4.34 -24.77
N GLN A 91 -27.41 5.24 -24.79
CA GLN A 91 -27.37 6.42 -23.91
C GLN A 91 -27.75 7.67 -24.70
N ASP A 92 -28.48 8.59 -24.07
CA ASP A 92 -28.72 9.92 -24.64
C ASP A 92 -27.43 10.76 -24.53
N PRO A 93 -26.83 11.21 -25.65
CA PRO A 93 -25.60 12.00 -25.64
C PRO A 93 -25.76 13.38 -24.98
N ASN A 94 -27.01 13.84 -24.78
CA ASN A 94 -27.33 15.09 -24.10
C ASN A 94 -27.67 14.90 -22.62
N SER A 95 -27.73 13.66 -22.13
CA SER A 95 -27.99 13.39 -20.72
C SER A 95 -26.85 13.92 -19.83
N PRO A 96 -27.14 14.30 -18.57
CA PRO A 96 -26.13 14.81 -17.67
C PRO A 96 -25.00 13.80 -17.47
N GLY A 97 -23.75 14.25 -17.62
CA GLY A 97 -22.57 13.41 -17.46
C GLY A 97 -22.35 12.38 -18.56
N ALA A 98 -23.10 12.43 -19.67
CA ALA A 98 -22.93 11.54 -20.82
C ALA A 98 -21.48 11.56 -21.34
N ASP A 99 -20.99 10.39 -21.75
CA ASP A 99 -19.62 10.16 -22.20
C ASP A 99 -18.55 10.58 -21.19
N GLY A 100 -18.87 10.58 -19.89
CA GLY A 100 -17.95 11.00 -18.83
C GLY A 100 -17.65 12.51 -18.84
N LYS A 101 -18.46 13.33 -19.51
CA LYS A 101 -18.33 14.80 -19.47
C LYS A 101 -18.71 15.34 -18.09
N ALA A 102 -18.22 16.54 -17.76
CA ALA A 102 -18.64 17.25 -16.56
C ALA A 102 -20.16 17.45 -16.49
N PHE A 103 -20.76 17.15 -15.34
CA PHE A 103 -22.10 17.63 -14.98
C PHE A 103 -22.07 19.15 -14.83
N LYS A 104 -22.85 19.85 -15.67
CA LYS A 104 -22.89 21.31 -15.70
C LYS A 104 -24.24 21.79 -15.19
N LYS A 105 -24.19 22.68 -14.20
CA LYS A 105 -25.36 23.40 -13.70
C LYS A 105 -24.92 24.77 -13.18
N ASP A 106 -25.33 25.80 -13.92
CA ASP A 106 -24.88 27.18 -13.68
C ASP A 106 -25.76 27.91 -12.65
N GLN A 107 -27.01 27.48 -12.49
CA GLN A 107 -27.96 28.08 -11.55
C GLN A 107 -28.50 27.02 -10.58
N TRP A 108 -28.47 27.36 -9.30
CA TRP A 108 -28.88 26.52 -8.19
C TRP A 108 -29.99 27.22 -7.41
N THR A 109 -31.11 26.53 -7.20
CA THR A 109 -32.11 27.02 -6.24
C THR A 109 -31.60 26.85 -4.80
N PRO A 110 -32.20 27.54 -3.81
CA PRO A 110 -31.86 27.34 -2.40
C PRO A 110 -32.02 25.88 -1.96
N GLU A 111 -33.04 25.18 -2.45
CA GLU A 111 -33.31 23.77 -2.14
C GLU A 111 -32.25 22.84 -2.73
N GLU A 112 -31.88 23.03 -3.99
CA GLU A 112 -30.84 22.25 -4.67
C GLU A 112 -29.47 22.47 -4.03
N THR A 113 -29.16 23.72 -3.63
CA THR A 113 -27.92 24.03 -2.90
C THR A 113 -27.87 23.26 -1.59
N LYS A 114 -28.98 23.24 -0.86
CA LYS A 114 -29.10 22.49 0.40
C LYS A 114 -28.98 20.97 0.20
N GLU A 115 -29.54 20.42 -0.88
CA GLU A 115 -29.40 19.00 -1.24
C GLU A 115 -27.94 18.66 -1.55
N LYS A 116 -27.28 19.47 -2.39
CA LYS A 116 -25.86 19.35 -2.73
C LYS A 116 -24.98 19.39 -1.48
N ASP A 117 -25.16 20.38 -0.61
CA ASP A 117 -24.32 20.57 0.57
C ASP A 117 -24.47 19.38 1.54
N ARG A 118 -25.69 18.86 1.73
CA ARG A 118 -25.93 17.61 2.49
C ARG A 118 -25.22 16.41 1.88
N GLY A 119 -25.19 16.32 0.55
CA GLY A 119 -24.43 15.30 -0.17
C GLY A 119 -22.94 15.36 0.17
N TYR A 120 -22.34 16.55 0.13
CA TYR A 120 -20.94 16.75 0.52
C TYR A 120 -20.67 16.44 1.99
N GLU A 121 -21.53 16.87 2.90
CA GLU A 121 -21.37 16.58 4.34
C GLU A 121 -21.36 15.07 4.61
N LYS A 122 -22.21 14.31 3.91
CA LYS A 122 -22.38 12.87 4.11
C LYS A 122 -21.34 12.03 3.36
N HIS A 123 -21.05 12.38 2.11
CA HIS A 123 -20.28 11.54 1.20
C HIS A 123 -18.93 12.14 0.80
N CYS A 124 -18.66 13.40 1.13
CA CYS A 124 -17.45 14.14 0.74
C CYS A 124 -17.26 14.29 -0.78
N PHE A 125 -18.35 14.21 -1.55
CA PHE A 125 -18.44 14.51 -2.99
C PHE A 125 -19.85 15.02 -3.33
N ASN A 126 -20.03 15.51 -4.56
CA ASN A 126 -21.31 16.04 -5.05
C ASN A 126 -22.33 14.93 -5.36
N ALA A 127 -22.96 14.36 -4.33
CA ALA A 127 -23.99 13.34 -4.51
C ALA A 127 -25.16 13.83 -5.40
N PHE A 128 -25.53 15.11 -5.33
CA PHE A 128 -26.56 15.70 -6.20
C PHE A 128 -26.29 15.48 -7.69
N ALA A 129 -25.01 15.60 -8.11
CA ALA A 129 -24.60 15.34 -9.48
C ALA A 129 -24.66 13.84 -9.81
N SER A 130 -24.11 12.98 -8.95
CA SER A 130 -24.17 11.52 -9.08
C SER A 130 -25.60 11.03 -9.28
N ASP A 131 -26.53 11.50 -8.45
CA ASP A 131 -27.96 11.12 -8.47
C ASP A 131 -28.67 11.44 -9.80
N ARG A 132 -28.09 12.33 -10.60
CA ARG A 132 -28.65 12.81 -11.88
C ARG A 132 -27.86 12.33 -13.09
N ILE A 133 -26.82 11.54 -12.87
CA ILE A 133 -26.03 10.89 -13.92
C ILE A 133 -26.54 9.45 -14.10
N SER A 134 -26.57 8.98 -15.34
CA SER A 134 -26.97 7.60 -15.64
C SER A 134 -26.03 6.59 -14.98
N LEU A 135 -26.59 5.66 -14.19
CA LEU A 135 -25.88 4.53 -13.58
C LEU A 135 -25.22 3.60 -14.61
N GLN A 136 -25.58 3.74 -15.89
CA GLN A 136 -25.06 2.96 -17.01
C GLN A 136 -24.41 3.86 -18.07
N ARG A 137 -23.99 5.08 -17.70
CA ARG A 137 -23.37 6.02 -18.63
C ARG A 137 -22.20 5.38 -19.39
N ALA A 138 -22.08 5.74 -20.65
CA ALA A 138 -20.87 5.47 -21.42
C ALA A 138 -19.78 6.47 -21.04
N LEU A 139 -18.53 6.11 -21.31
CA LEU A 139 -17.36 7.00 -21.14
C LEU A 139 -16.85 7.54 -22.49
N GLY A 140 -17.72 7.54 -23.52
CA GLY A 140 -17.41 7.95 -24.88
C GLY A 140 -16.51 6.95 -25.63
N PRO A 141 -15.87 7.39 -26.73
CA PRO A 141 -14.98 6.54 -27.52
C PRO A 141 -13.73 6.13 -26.73
N ASP A 142 -13.17 4.98 -27.09
CA ASP A 142 -11.91 4.49 -26.51
C ASP A 142 -10.75 5.40 -26.96
N SER A 143 -10.19 6.13 -26.01
CA SER A 143 -9.10 7.08 -26.21
C SER A 143 -7.76 6.59 -25.67
N ARG A 144 -7.65 5.30 -25.36
CA ARG A 144 -6.38 4.67 -24.97
C ARG A 144 -5.37 4.68 -26.13
N PRO A 145 -4.07 4.52 -25.83
CA PRO A 145 -3.04 4.30 -26.85
C PRO A 145 -3.44 3.19 -27.85
N PRO A 146 -3.16 3.34 -29.15
CA PRO A 146 -3.57 2.37 -30.17
C PRO A 146 -3.15 0.93 -29.86
N GLU A 147 -1.95 0.73 -29.33
CA GLU A 147 -1.43 -0.58 -28.94
C GLU A 147 -2.27 -1.27 -27.84
N CYS A 148 -2.96 -0.50 -26.99
CA CYS A 148 -3.87 -1.02 -25.98
C CYS A 148 -5.21 -1.46 -26.59
N ILE A 149 -5.70 -0.71 -27.59
CA ILE A 149 -6.96 -1.02 -28.29
C ILE A 149 -6.77 -2.27 -29.16
N ASP A 150 -5.64 -2.36 -29.84
CA ASP A 150 -5.32 -3.44 -30.76
C ASP A 150 -4.78 -4.70 -30.07
N GLN A 151 -4.48 -4.63 -28.77
CA GLN A 151 -3.91 -5.72 -27.97
C GLN A 151 -4.72 -7.02 -28.14
N LYS A 152 -3.99 -8.11 -28.40
CA LYS A 152 -4.56 -9.47 -28.50
C LYS A 152 -4.10 -10.29 -27.31
N PHE A 153 -5.03 -11.03 -26.72
CA PHE A 153 -4.77 -11.90 -25.56
C PHE A 153 -4.67 -13.34 -26.01
N LYS A 154 -3.55 -14.00 -25.67
CA LYS A 154 -3.30 -15.40 -26.03
C LYS A 154 -4.26 -16.31 -25.26
N ARG A 155 -4.65 -17.43 -25.86
CA ARG A 155 -5.40 -18.51 -25.18
C ARG A 155 -4.50 -19.45 -24.37
N CYS A 156 -3.18 -19.35 -24.52
CA CYS A 156 -2.20 -20.14 -23.79
C CYS A 156 -1.04 -19.27 -23.27
N PRO A 157 -0.87 -19.13 -21.94
CA PRO A 157 -1.83 -19.57 -20.91
C PRO A 157 -3.21 -18.90 -21.09
N PRO A 158 -4.32 -19.56 -20.70
CA PRO A 158 -5.65 -18.98 -20.82
C PRO A 158 -5.82 -17.78 -19.88
N LEU A 159 -6.75 -16.89 -20.21
CA LEU A 159 -7.13 -15.82 -19.29
C LEU A 159 -7.82 -16.44 -18.05
N PRO A 160 -7.31 -16.19 -16.83
CA PRO A 160 -7.87 -16.76 -15.62
C PRO A 160 -9.23 -16.15 -15.32
N THR A 161 -10.10 -16.93 -14.69
CA THR A 161 -11.34 -16.41 -14.12
C THR A 161 -11.03 -15.44 -12.98
N THR A 162 -11.89 -14.43 -12.77
CA THR A 162 -11.74 -13.50 -11.64
C THR A 162 -13.00 -13.38 -10.80
N SER A 163 -12.82 -13.20 -9.49
CA SER A 163 -13.86 -12.73 -8.58
C SER A 163 -13.61 -11.26 -8.23
N VAL A 164 -14.56 -10.39 -8.57
CA VAL A 164 -14.47 -8.96 -8.27
C VAL A 164 -15.00 -8.71 -6.86
N VAL A 165 -14.17 -8.18 -5.96
CA VAL A 165 -14.52 -7.91 -4.56
C VAL A 165 -14.68 -6.41 -4.36
N ILE A 166 -15.92 -5.97 -4.07
CA ILE A 166 -16.22 -4.56 -3.76
C ILE A 166 -16.57 -4.44 -2.28
N VAL A 167 -15.82 -3.62 -1.56
CA VAL A 167 -16.10 -3.29 -0.15
C VAL A 167 -16.68 -1.89 -0.07
N PHE A 168 -17.76 -1.73 0.70
CA PHE A 168 -18.35 -0.41 0.91
C PHE A 168 -18.83 -0.21 2.35
N HIS A 169 -18.90 1.03 2.78
CA HIS A 169 -19.47 1.41 4.08
C HIS A 169 -20.14 2.78 3.95
N ASN A 170 -21.47 2.83 4.08
CA ASN A 170 -22.27 4.07 3.93
C ASN A 170 -22.02 4.81 2.60
N GLU A 171 -21.81 4.06 1.51
CA GLU A 171 -21.65 4.64 0.17
C GLU A 171 -22.99 5.18 -0.36
N ALA A 172 -22.92 6.14 -1.30
CA ALA A 172 -24.10 6.54 -2.06
C ALA A 172 -24.63 5.36 -2.89
N TRP A 173 -25.95 5.26 -3.02
CA TRP A 173 -26.60 4.15 -3.73
C TRP A 173 -26.18 4.12 -5.20
N GLU A 174 -26.15 5.30 -5.80
CA GLU A 174 -25.89 5.54 -7.21
C GLU A 174 -24.46 5.18 -7.57
N GLU A 175 -23.48 5.62 -6.77
CA GLU A 175 -22.08 5.21 -6.92
C GLU A 175 -21.90 3.69 -6.79
N LEU A 176 -22.53 3.08 -5.77
CA LEU A 176 -22.43 1.64 -5.58
C LEU A 176 -22.99 0.88 -6.79
N VAL A 177 -24.16 1.29 -7.29
CA VAL A 177 -24.78 0.67 -8.46
C VAL A 177 -23.99 0.96 -9.74
N GLN A 178 -23.41 2.15 -9.89
CA GLN A 178 -22.57 2.48 -11.03
C GLN A 178 -21.27 1.66 -11.03
N ALA A 179 -20.65 1.47 -9.87
CA ALA A 179 -19.52 0.57 -9.69
C ALA A 179 -19.90 -0.87 -10.03
N THR A 180 -21.15 -1.29 -9.79
CA THR A 180 -21.64 -2.58 -10.27
C THR A 180 -21.70 -2.71 -11.81
N GLY A 181 -21.78 -1.58 -12.50
CA GLY A 181 -21.70 -1.52 -13.96
C GLY A 181 -20.36 -2.04 -14.52
N CYS A 182 -19.27 -1.94 -13.75
CA CYS A 182 -17.94 -2.43 -14.14
C CYS A 182 -17.91 -3.91 -14.50
N PHE A 183 -18.67 -4.76 -13.79
CA PHE A 183 -18.67 -6.20 -14.07
C PHE A 183 -19.69 -6.56 -15.15
N ARG A 184 -20.87 -5.93 -15.16
CA ARG A 184 -21.94 -6.20 -16.14
C ARG A 184 -21.47 -5.99 -17.57
N HIS A 185 -20.74 -4.89 -17.78
CA HIS A 185 -20.36 -4.42 -19.11
C HIS A 185 -18.91 -4.74 -19.49
N SER A 186 -18.20 -5.58 -18.72
CA SER A 186 -16.78 -5.86 -18.99
C SER A 186 -16.28 -7.27 -18.61
N SER A 187 -17.06 -8.11 -17.92
CA SER A 187 -16.58 -9.44 -17.51
C SER A 187 -17.55 -10.57 -17.83
N PRO A 188 -17.10 -11.70 -18.40
CA PRO A 188 -17.91 -12.90 -18.59
C PRO A 188 -17.92 -13.84 -17.37
N PHE A 189 -17.29 -13.48 -16.23
CA PHE A 189 -17.07 -14.42 -15.11
C PHE A 189 -18.04 -14.23 -13.93
N PRO A 190 -18.45 -15.31 -13.21
CA PRO A 190 -19.75 -15.36 -12.54
C PRO A 190 -19.82 -14.91 -11.07
N ASP A 191 -18.73 -14.49 -10.42
CA ASP A 191 -18.74 -14.33 -8.95
C ASP A 191 -18.23 -12.97 -8.47
N THR A 192 -19.15 -12.09 -8.05
CA THR A 192 -18.83 -10.77 -7.47
C THR A 192 -19.37 -10.62 -6.04
N PRO A 193 -18.55 -10.84 -4.99
CA PRO A 193 -18.94 -10.53 -3.62
C PRO A 193 -18.92 -9.01 -3.35
N ILE A 194 -20.06 -8.49 -2.91
CA ILE A 194 -20.26 -7.11 -2.46
C ILE A 194 -20.43 -7.11 -0.94
N LEU A 195 -19.57 -6.38 -0.22
CA LEU A 195 -19.53 -6.40 1.24
C LEU A 195 -20.21 -5.18 1.87
N SER A 196 -21.30 -5.44 2.60
CA SER A 196 -22.16 -4.41 3.20
C SER A 196 -22.18 -4.51 4.74
N PRO A 197 -21.92 -3.43 5.48
CA PRO A 197 -22.46 -3.23 6.82
C PRO A 197 -23.97 -2.92 6.69
N ASP A 198 -24.79 -3.43 7.62
CA ASP A 198 -26.26 -3.58 7.63
C ASP A 198 -27.18 -2.37 7.28
N TYR A 199 -26.69 -1.33 6.61
CA TYR A 199 -27.40 -0.07 6.35
C TYR A 199 -28.33 -0.10 5.12
N LEU A 200 -27.90 -0.65 3.97
CA LEU A 200 -28.71 -0.68 2.72
C LEU A 200 -29.76 -1.81 2.66
N LYS A 201 -29.75 -2.72 3.65
CA LYS A 201 -30.71 -3.82 3.91
C LYS A 201 -31.38 -4.38 2.64
N ASP A 202 -32.70 -4.35 2.59
CA ASP A 202 -33.54 -5.12 1.66
C ASP A 202 -33.65 -4.53 0.25
N GLU A 203 -33.35 -3.23 0.08
CA GLU A 203 -33.38 -2.58 -1.23
C GLU A 203 -32.22 -3.02 -2.11
N LEU A 204 -31.01 -3.04 -1.53
CA LEU A 204 -29.82 -3.57 -2.20
C LEU A 204 -29.99 -5.05 -2.56
N ASP A 205 -30.49 -5.86 -1.63
CA ASP A 205 -30.69 -7.29 -1.87
C ASP A 205 -31.72 -7.56 -2.97
N ARG A 206 -32.76 -6.72 -3.09
CA ARG A 206 -33.75 -6.82 -4.17
C ARG A 206 -33.16 -6.44 -5.53
N TYR A 207 -32.39 -5.36 -5.61
CA TYR A 207 -31.72 -4.94 -6.84
C TYR A 207 -30.71 -5.99 -7.31
N ILE A 208 -29.83 -6.44 -6.41
CA ILE A 208 -28.76 -7.38 -6.72
C ILE A 208 -29.29 -8.75 -7.16
N LYS A 209 -30.40 -9.23 -6.60
CA LYS A 209 -31.04 -10.48 -7.03
C LYS A 209 -31.38 -10.51 -8.53
N GLN A 210 -31.57 -9.35 -9.16
CA GLN A 210 -31.86 -9.25 -10.60
C GLN A 210 -30.61 -9.48 -11.47
N LEU A 211 -29.41 -9.30 -10.91
CA LEU A 211 -28.15 -9.35 -11.67
C LEU A 211 -27.57 -10.76 -11.82
N GLN A 212 -28.07 -11.74 -11.05
CA GLN A 212 -27.70 -13.17 -11.04
C GLN A 212 -26.22 -13.54 -10.74
N ILE A 213 -25.24 -12.70 -11.07
CA ILE A 213 -23.79 -12.91 -10.88
C ILE A 213 -23.21 -12.18 -9.66
N VAL A 214 -24.07 -11.55 -8.87
CA VAL A 214 -23.68 -10.67 -7.76
C VAL A 214 -24.15 -11.25 -6.45
N ARG A 215 -23.24 -11.35 -5.48
CA ARG A 215 -23.52 -11.89 -4.15
C ARG A 215 -23.25 -10.84 -3.09
N VAL A 216 -24.22 -10.54 -2.23
CA VAL A 216 -23.97 -9.70 -1.04
C VAL A 216 -23.45 -10.56 0.10
N VAL A 217 -22.38 -10.11 0.75
CA VAL A 217 -21.82 -10.70 1.96
C VAL A 217 -21.87 -9.64 3.06
N ARG A 218 -22.52 -9.94 4.19
CA ARG A 218 -22.71 -8.95 5.26
C ARG A 218 -21.73 -9.20 6.40
N GLN A 219 -21.00 -8.16 6.77
CA GLN A 219 -20.16 -8.18 7.97
C GLN A 219 -20.93 -7.54 9.13
N LYS A 220 -21.28 -8.36 10.12
CA LYS A 220 -22.14 -7.96 11.26
C LYS A 220 -21.56 -6.83 12.10
N GLU A 221 -20.23 -6.75 12.18
CA GLU A 221 -19.52 -5.73 12.95
C GLU A 221 -18.62 -4.88 12.05
N ARG A 222 -18.45 -3.61 12.41
CA ARG A 222 -17.56 -2.71 11.68
C ARG A 222 -16.09 -2.97 12.03
N LYS A 223 -15.44 -3.85 11.26
CA LYS A 223 -14.02 -4.21 11.43
C LYS A 223 -13.07 -3.52 10.43
N GLY A 224 -13.61 -2.86 9.40
CA GLY A 224 -12.82 -2.10 8.42
C GLY A 224 -12.68 -2.77 7.06
N LEU A 225 -11.98 -2.06 6.17
CA LEU A 225 -11.70 -2.47 4.79
C LEU A 225 -10.97 -3.81 4.73
N ILE A 226 -9.96 -4.00 5.57
CA ILE A 226 -9.05 -5.16 5.53
C ILE A 226 -9.82 -6.45 5.84
N THR A 227 -10.51 -6.49 6.98
CA THR A 227 -11.33 -7.65 7.37
C THR A 227 -12.43 -7.93 6.36
N ALA A 228 -13.06 -6.88 5.80
CA ALA A 228 -14.07 -7.05 4.77
C ALA A 228 -13.47 -7.67 3.50
N ARG A 229 -12.32 -7.19 3.01
CA ARG A 229 -11.63 -7.77 1.85
C ARG A 229 -11.26 -9.23 2.08
N LEU A 230 -10.78 -9.58 3.28
CA LEU A 230 -10.49 -10.98 3.64
C LEU A 230 -11.75 -11.84 3.63
N LEU A 231 -12.89 -11.32 4.13
CA LEU A 231 -14.18 -12.00 4.06
C LEU A 231 -14.61 -12.22 2.60
N GLY A 232 -14.48 -11.21 1.75
CA GLY A 232 -14.76 -11.33 0.31
C GLY A 232 -13.88 -12.36 -0.38
N ALA A 233 -12.58 -12.34 -0.10
CA ALA A 233 -11.62 -13.31 -0.62
C ALA A 233 -11.96 -14.74 -0.16
N SER A 234 -12.41 -14.93 1.09
CA SER A 234 -12.72 -16.25 1.65
C SER A 234 -13.92 -16.95 0.99
N VAL A 235 -14.80 -16.20 0.33
CA VAL A 235 -15.97 -16.73 -0.38
C VAL A 235 -15.83 -16.66 -1.90
N ALA A 236 -14.71 -16.12 -2.39
CA ALA A 236 -14.41 -16.01 -3.81
C ALA A 236 -14.00 -17.37 -4.38
N SER A 237 -14.44 -17.64 -5.60
CA SER A 237 -14.22 -18.89 -6.34
C SER A 237 -13.23 -18.73 -7.49
N GLY A 238 -13.04 -17.49 -7.98
CA GLY A 238 -12.18 -17.17 -9.11
C GLY A 238 -10.71 -17.49 -8.85
N GLU A 239 -9.99 -17.74 -9.94
CA GLU A 239 -8.53 -17.94 -9.90
C GLU A 239 -7.78 -16.66 -9.54
N VAL A 240 -8.35 -15.50 -9.91
CA VAL A 240 -7.88 -14.16 -9.58
C VAL A 240 -8.89 -13.46 -8.67
N LEU A 241 -8.39 -12.67 -7.72
CA LEU A 241 -9.17 -11.70 -6.96
C LEU A 241 -8.93 -10.32 -7.55
N THR A 242 -9.99 -9.59 -7.89
CA THR A 242 -9.90 -8.20 -8.35
C THR A 242 -10.64 -7.30 -7.36
N PHE A 243 -9.90 -6.49 -6.60
CA PHE A 243 -10.47 -5.56 -5.64
C PHE A 243 -10.76 -4.22 -6.32
N LEU A 244 -11.94 -3.68 -6.06
CA LEU A 244 -12.36 -2.33 -6.47
C LEU A 244 -13.04 -1.63 -5.30
N ASP A 245 -12.93 -0.30 -5.26
CA ASP A 245 -13.72 0.52 -4.36
C ASP A 245 -15.12 0.78 -4.96
N ALA A 246 -16.06 1.21 -4.11
CA ALA A 246 -17.48 1.29 -4.46
C ALA A 246 -17.89 2.56 -5.25
N HIS A 247 -16.93 3.38 -5.64
CA HIS A 247 -17.09 4.66 -6.34
C HIS A 247 -16.10 4.74 -7.50
N CYS A 248 -16.20 3.72 -8.36
CA CYS A 248 -15.32 3.51 -9.50
C CYS A 248 -16.12 3.34 -10.79
N GLU A 249 -15.51 3.73 -11.91
CA GLU A 249 -16.04 3.48 -13.25
C GLU A 249 -14.97 2.87 -14.14
N CYS A 250 -15.28 1.75 -14.76
CA CYS A 250 -14.30 0.99 -15.53
C CYS A 250 -14.32 1.41 -17.00
N PHE A 251 -13.15 1.71 -17.55
CA PHE A 251 -12.99 2.08 -18.95
C PHE A 251 -13.02 0.84 -19.85
N HIS A 252 -13.05 1.06 -21.17
CA HIS A 252 -13.04 -0.01 -22.16
C HIS A 252 -11.85 -0.94 -21.97
N GLY A 253 -12.06 -2.26 -22.06
CA GLY A 253 -11.02 -3.29 -22.03
C GLY A 253 -10.10 -3.23 -20.80
N TRP A 254 -10.63 -2.82 -19.64
CA TRP A 254 -9.83 -2.64 -18.43
C TRP A 254 -9.36 -3.96 -17.81
N LEU A 255 -10.09 -5.05 -17.97
CA LEU A 255 -9.88 -6.26 -17.18
C LEU A 255 -8.86 -7.20 -17.82
N GLU A 256 -8.93 -7.41 -19.14
CA GLU A 256 -8.10 -8.38 -19.85
C GLU A 256 -6.59 -8.13 -19.72
N PRO A 257 -6.09 -6.88 -19.76
CA PRO A 257 -4.66 -6.61 -19.52
C PRO A 257 -4.19 -7.06 -18.13
N LEU A 258 -5.02 -6.92 -17.10
CA LEU A 258 -4.70 -7.35 -15.73
C LEU A 258 -4.62 -8.88 -15.65
N LEU A 259 -5.64 -9.57 -16.16
CA LEU A 259 -5.72 -11.03 -16.14
C LEU A 259 -4.64 -11.69 -16.99
N SER A 260 -4.37 -11.13 -18.18
CA SER A 260 -3.29 -11.59 -19.04
C SER A 260 -1.93 -11.47 -18.36
N ARG A 261 -1.70 -10.38 -17.61
CA ARG A 261 -0.43 -10.21 -16.92
C ARG A 261 -0.24 -11.22 -15.79
N ILE A 262 -1.29 -11.52 -15.03
CA ILE A 262 -1.25 -12.54 -13.96
C ILE A 262 -1.07 -13.96 -14.55
N ALA A 263 -1.68 -14.24 -15.71
CA ALA A 263 -1.47 -15.51 -16.41
C ALA A 263 0.00 -15.71 -16.83
N GLU A 264 0.68 -14.65 -17.25
CA GLU A 264 2.10 -14.69 -17.61
C GLU A 264 3.02 -14.72 -16.39
N GLU A 265 2.67 -14.01 -15.33
CA GLU A 265 3.43 -13.90 -14.09
C GLU A 265 2.51 -14.03 -12.87
N PRO A 266 2.28 -15.25 -12.35
CA PRO A 266 1.34 -15.48 -11.25
C PRO A 266 1.70 -14.80 -9.93
N THR A 267 2.95 -14.35 -9.78
CA THR A 267 3.42 -13.60 -8.60
C THR A 267 3.27 -12.07 -8.74
N ALA A 268 2.76 -11.60 -9.89
CA ALA A 268 2.47 -10.20 -10.12
C ALA A 268 1.16 -9.78 -9.42
N VAL A 269 1.23 -8.66 -8.71
CA VAL A 269 0.10 -7.92 -8.19
C VAL A 269 -0.06 -6.69 -9.07
N VAL A 270 -1.16 -6.64 -9.82
CA VAL A 270 -1.33 -5.68 -10.92
C VAL A 270 -2.44 -4.69 -10.62
N SER A 271 -2.18 -3.40 -10.78
CA SER A 271 -3.16 -2.33 -10.64
C SER A 271 -3.51 -1.72 -12.01
N PRO A 272 -4.75 -1.23 -12.20
CA PRO A 272 -5.05 -0.36 -13.31
C PRO A 272 -4.30 0.98 -13.15
N ASP A 273 -4.16 1.69 -14.26
CA ASP A 273 -3.90 3.13 -14.27
C ASP A 273 -5.16 3.86 -13.77
N ILE A 274 -5.11 4.27 -12.50
CA ILE A 274 -6.24 4.89 -11.81
C ILE A 274 -6.35 6.34 -12.28
N THR A 275 -7.50 6.69 -12.85
CA THR A 275 -7.78 8.06 -13.28
C THR A 275 -8.80 8.75 -12.39
N THR A 276 -8.83 10.06 -12.42
CA THR A 276 -9.72 10.87 -11.58
C THR A 276 -11.11 10.96 -12.18
N ILE A 277 -12.11 10.65 -11.36
CA ILE A 277 -13.48 11.16 -11.51
C ILE A 277 -13.58 12.38 -10.61
N ASP A 278 -13.87 13.55 -11.18
CA ASP A 278 -13.93 14.79 -10.40
C ASP A 278 -15.06 14.73 -9.36
N LEU A 279 -14.74 14.96 -8.09
CA LEU A 279 -15.70 14.82 -6.99
C LEU A 279 -16.82 15.87 -7.01
N ASN A 280 -16.71 16.92 -7.83
CA ASN A 280 -17.69 18.01 -7.93
C ASN A 280 -18.56 17.87 -9.19
N THR A 281 -17.95 17.54 -10.32
CA THR A 281 -18.62 17.50 -11.63
C THR A 281 -18.82 16.10 -12.18
N PHE A 282 -18.20 15.08 -11.58
CA PHE A 282 -18.19 13.71 -12.09
C PHE A 282 -17.62 13.58 -13.51
N GLU A 283 -16.78 14.53 -13.91
CA GLU A 283 -16.00 14.42 -15.14
C GLU A 283 -14.97 13.29 -15.02
N PHE A 284 -14.96 12.39 -15.99
CA PHE A 284 -14.01 11.29 -16.08
C PHE A 284 -12.78 11.76 -16.84
N SER A 285 -11.62 11.75 -16.18
CA SER A 285 -10.34 12.09 -16.82
C SER A 285 -9.91 10.98 -17.77
N LYS A 286 -10.28 11.09 -19.05
CA LYS A 286 -10.04 10.04 -20.04
C LYS A 286 -8.56 9.81 -20.31
N PRO A 287 -8.14 8.57 -20.63
CA PRO A 287 -6.80 8.34 -21.16
C PRO A 287 -6.62 9.10 -22.49
N ILE A 288 -5.39 9.47 -22.79
CA ILE A 288 -5.02 10.12 -24.05
C ILE A 288 -4.15 9.17 -24.87
N GLN A 289 -4.25 9.26 -26.21
CA GLN A 289 -3.55 8.36 -27.12
C GLN A 289 -2.03 8.52 -27.09
N TYR A 290 -1.53 9.73 -26.87
CA TYR A 290 -0.09 10.04 -26.93
C TYR A 290 0.31 11.00 -25.81
N GLY A 291 1.58 10.91 -25.39
CA GLY A 291 2.20 11.90 -24.52
C GLY A 291 1.76 11.88 -23.05
N LYS A 292 1.00 10.86 -22.62
CA LYS A 292 0.62 10.71 -21.21
C LYS A 292 1.88 10.55 -20.35
N GLN A 293 2.02 11.40 -19.34
CA GLN A 293 3.01 11.19 -18.29
C GLN A 293 2.39 10.29 -17.24
N HIS A 294 2.99 9.11 -17.07
CA HIS A 294 2.55 8.16 -16.06
C HIS A 294 3.18 8.44 -14.71
N SER A 295 2.44 8.06 -13.67
CA SER A 295 2.92 8.04 -12.30
C SER A 295 3.01 6.61 -11.79
N ARG A 296 3.91 6.40 -10.83
CA ARG A 296 3.97 5.18 -10.02
C ARG A 296 3.76 5.53 -8.55
N GLY A 297 3.36 4.54 -7.77
CA GLY A 297 3.17 4.69 -6.33
C GLY A 297 4.51 4.81 -5.59
N ASN A 298 4.55 5.72 -4.62
CA ASN A 298 5.65 5.84 -3.67
C ASN A 298 5.15 5.85 -2.22
N PHE A 299 6.07 6.08 -1.28
CA PHE A 299 5.74 6.39 0.10
C PHE A 299 6.70 7.46 0.64
N ASP A 300 6.23 8.28 1.56
CA ASP A 300 7.09 9.15 2.36
C ASP A 300 7.55 8.44 3.66
N TRP A 301 8.51 9.02 4.37
CA TRP A 301 8.97 8.46 5.65
C TRP A 301 8.00 8.65 6.82
N SER A 302 6.81 9.21 6.56
CA SER A 302 5.65 9.14 7.46
C SER A 302 4.75 7.93 7.13
N LEU A 303 5.18 7.08 6.19
CA LEU A 303 4.47 5.91 5.67
C LEU A 303 3.13 6.25 5.03
N THR A 304 3.07 7.42 4.39
CA THR A 304 1.93 7.87 3.57
C THR A 304 2.18 7.51 2.12
N PHE A 305 1.18 6.94 1.47
CA PHE A 305 1.22 6.70 0.03
C PHE A 305 1.23 8.01 -0.76
N GLY A 306 1.93 8.02 -1.89
CA GLY A 306 1.89 9.13 -2.84
C GLY A 306 2.14 8.67 -4.27
N TRP A 307 2.21 9.64 -5.17
CA TRP A 307 2.49 9.44 -6.59
C TRP A 307 3.76 10.19 -6.98
N GLU A 308 4.58 9.57 -7.82
CA GLU A 308 5.72 10.22 -8.46
C GLU A 308 5.79 9.90 -9.95
N ALA A 309 6.50 10.72 -10.72
CA ALA A 309 6.77 10.42 -12.12
C ALA A 309 7.63 9.16 -12.25
N ILE A 310 7.37 8.35 -13.28
CA ILE A 310 8.19 7.18 -13.57
C ILE A 310 9.65 7.59 -13.91
N PRO A 311 10.67 6.90 -13.37
CA PRO A 311 12.06 7.25 -13.61
C PRO A 311 12.48 6.93 -15.04
N PHE A 312 13.53 7.59 -15.51
CA PHE A 312 14.03 7.44 -16.88
C PHE A 312 14.36 6.00 -17.26
N GLN A 313 14.96 5.23 -16.35
CA GLN A 313 15.30 3.82 -16.59
C GLN A 313 14.05 2.97 -16.85
N GLU A 314 12.96 3.22 -16.11
CA GLU A 314 11.70 2.50 -16.32
C GLU A 314 11.02 2.95 -17.63
N LYS A 315 11.13 4.24 -18.00
CA LYS A 315 10.70 4.74 -19.32
C LYS A 315 11.44 4.03 -20.46
N GLN A 316 12.76 3.81 -20.33
CA GLN A 316 13.55 3.12 -21.35
C GLN A 316 13.26 1.63 -21.46
N ARG A 317 12.91 0.98 -20.34
CA ARG A 317 12.60 -0.46 -20.32
C ARG A 317 11.32 -0.79 -21.10
N ARG A 318 10.34 0.13 -21.06
CA ARG A 318 9.02 -0.04 -21.69
C ARG A 318 9.09 0.32 -23.18
N LYS A 319 8.65 -0.59 -24.04
CA LYS A 319 8.65 -0.38 -25.50
C LYS A 319 7.41 0.38 -25.97
N ASP A 320 6.28 0.12 -25.33
CA ASP A 320 4.96 0.70 -25.61
C ASP A 320 4.09 0.64 -24.34
N GLU A 321 2.83 1.08 -24.44
CA GLU A 321 1.91 1.16 -23.31
C GLU A 321 1.35 -0.18 -22.82
N THR A 322 1.57 -1.27 -23.57
CA THR A 322 1.21 -2.63 -23.13
C THR A 322 2.18 -3.18 -22.07
N PHE A 323 3.38 -2.57 -21.94
CA PHE A 323 4.35 -2.98 -20.94
C PHE A 323 3.96 -2.47 -19.54
N PRO A 324 3.98 -3.34 -18.51
CA PRO A 324 3.69 -2.94 -17.13
C PRO A 324 4.68 -1.88 -16.66
N ILE A 325 4.27 -1.01 -15.73
CA ILE A 325 5.13 -0.09 -15.00
C ILE A 325 5.43 -0.68 -13.62
N LYS A 326 6.70 -0.93 -13.30
CA LYS A 326 7.08 -1.38 -11.96
C LYS A 326 6.90 -0.26 -10.94
N SER A 327 6.20 -0.55 -9.86
CA SER A 327 5.80 0.43 -8.86
C SER A 327 6.30 0.04 -7.46
N PRO A 328 7.07 0.90 -6.76
CA PRO A 328 7.51 0.64 -5.39
C PRO A 328 6.35 0.32 -4.46
N THR A 329 5.28 1.12 -4.53
CA THR A 329 4.03 0.88 -3.82
C THR A 329 2.85 0.98 -4.77
N PHE A 330 1.65 0.64 -4.28
CA PHE A 330 0.39 0.84 -4.98
C PHE A 330 -0.64 1.54 -4.09
N ALA A 331 -1.67 2.13 -4.69
CA ALA A 331 -2.73 2.81 -3.95
C ALA A 331 -3.53 1.85 -3.06
N GLY A 332 -3.62 0.57 -3.44
CA GLY A 332 -4.27 -0.48 -2.67
C GLY A 332 -5.79 -0.57 -2.83
N GLY A 333 -6.47 0.49 -3.30
CA GLY A 333 -7.91 0.48 -3.59
C GLY A 333 -8.29 -0.48 -4.72
N LEU A 334 -7.52 -0.44 -5.81
CA LEU A 334 -7.81 -1.12 -7.06
C LEU A 334 -6.64 -2.00 -7.51
N PHE A 335 -6.82 -3.32 -7.54
CA PHE A 335 -5.80 -4.25 -8.02
C PHE A 335 -6.36 -5.66 -8.28
N ALA A 336 -5.64 -6.45 -9.06
CA ALA A 336 -5.87 -7.87 -9.25
C ALA A 336 -4.65 -8.69 -8.80
N ILE A 337 -4.91 -9.88 -8.25
CA ILE A 337 -3.90 -10.82 -7.75
C ILE A 337 -4.39 -12.26 -7.91
N SER A 338 -3.51 -13.20 -8.25
CA SER A 338 -3.84 -14.63 -8.16
C SER A 338 -4.32 -14.97 -6.74
N ARG A 339 -5.46 -15.65 -6.62
CA ARG A 339 -6.02 -16.05 -5.31
C ARG A 339 -5.06 -16.94 -4.53
N SER A 340 -4.46 -17.92 -5.21
CA SER A 340 -3.47 -18.79 -4.58
C SER A 340 -2.22 -18.03 -4.15
N TYR A 341 -1.79 -17.03 -4.94
CA TYR A 341 -0.67 -16.18 -4.54
C TYR A 341 -1.02 -15.24 -3.39
N PHE A 342 -2.24 -14.69 -3.36
CA PHE A 342 -2.75 -13.89 -2.25
C PHE A 342 -2.74 -14.67 -0.94
N GLU A 343 -3.19 -15.92 -0.96
CA GLU A 343 -3.12 -16.82 0.20
C GLU A 343 -1.66 -17.15 0.57
N TYR A 344 -0.84 -17.55 -0.40
CA TYR A 344 0.58 -17.90 -0.21
C TYR A 344 1.40 -16.77 0.40
N ILE A 345 1.20 -15.53 -0.07
CA ILE A 345 1.92 -14.35 0.40
C ILE A 345 1.38 -13.85 1.76
N GLY A 346 0.44 -14.58 2.37
CA GLY A 346 -0.14 -14.26 3.68
C GLY A 346 -1.20 -13.16 3.66
N SER A 347 -1.98 -13.05 2.60
CA SER A 347 -3.17 -12.19 2.43
C SER A 347 -2.98 -10.75 2.94
N TYR A 348 -3.67 -10.35 4.00
CA TYR A 348 -3.44 -9.12 4.76
C TYR A 348 -3.08 -9.45 6.22
N ASP A 349 -2.47 -8.49 6.93
CA ASP A 349 -2.40 -8.52 8.40
C ASP A 349 -3.80 -8.28 8.99
N ASP A 350 -4.44 -9.35 9.46
CA ASP A 350 -5.83 -9.35 9.93
C ASP A 350 -6.06 -8.58 11.24
N GLN A 351 -4.97 -8.19 11.92
CA GLN A 351 -5.00 -7.34 13.11
C GLN A 351 -4.90 -5.85 12.80
N MET A 352 -4.73 -5.46 11.53
CA MET A 352 -4.89 -4.06 11.12
C MET A 352 -6.37 -3.68 11.13
N GLU A 353 -6.68 -2.51 11.67
CA GLU A 353 -8.05 -2.10 11.92
C GLU A 353 -8.48 -0.98 10.98
N ILE A 354 -9.78 -0.96 10.63
CA ILE A 354 -10.45 0.10 9.86
C ILE A 354 -9.85 0.34 8.47
N TRP A 355 -8.78 1.11 8.37
CA TRP A 355 -8.16 1.55 7.12
C TRP A 355 -6.79 2.18 7.40
N GLY A 356 -5.88 2.08 6.43
CA GLY A 356 -4.62 2.81 6.38
C GLY A 356 -3.42 1.93 6.70
N GLY A 357 -2.38 2.04 5.87
CA GLY A 357 -1.11 1.33 6.00
C GLY A 357 -1.09 -0.05 5.33
N GLU A 358 -2.24 -0.67 5.05
CA GLU A 358 -2.30 -2.01 4.46
C GLU A 358 -1.73 -2.07 3.04
N ASN A 359 -1.88 -0.99 2.28
CA ASN A 359 -1.35 -0.87 0.92
C ASN A 359 0.18 -0.78 0.94
N VAL A 360 0.76 -0.02 1.88
CA VAL A 360 2.22 0.07 2.05
C VAL A 360 2.79 -1.24 2.60
N GLU A 361 2.11 -1.87 3.57
CA GLU A 361 2.50 -3.19 4.11
C GLU A 361 2.54 -4.26 3.02
N MET A 362 1.47 -4.36 2.24
CA MET A 362 1.40 -5.34 1.16
C MET A 362 2.43 -5.04 0.08
N SER A 363 2.75 -3.76 -0.16
CA SER A 363 3.78 -3.39 -1.12
C SER A 363 5.16 -3.88 -0.73
N PHE A 364 5.56 -3.62 0.52
CA PHE A 364 6.84 -4.07 1.05
C PHE A 364 6.93 -5.58 1.05
N ARG A 365 5.88 -6.26 1.53
CA ARG A 365 5.80 -7.71 1.56
C ARG A 365 5.90 -8.34 0.18
N VAL A 366 5.10 -7.89 -0.80
CA VAL A 366 5.10 -8.46 -2.15
C VAL A 366 6.50 -8.39 -2.76
N TRP A 367 7.15 -7.22 -2.71
CA TRP A 367 8.50 -7.06 -3.25
C TRP A 367 9.55 -7.86 -2.48
N GLN A 368 9.58 -7.73 -1.16
CA GLN A 368 10.58 -8.40 -0.32
C GLN A 368 10.47 -9.93 -0.40
N CYS A 369 9.27 -10.46 -0.59
CA CYS A 369 9.01 -11.91 -0.64
C CYS A 369 8.99 -12.47 -2.07
N GLY A 370 9.50 -11.73 -3.07
CA GLY A 370 9.81 -12.24 -4.41
C GLY A 370 8.74 -12.02 -5.49
N GLY A 371 7.64 -11.33 -5.18
CA GLY A 371 6.65 -10.92 -6.17
C GLY A 371 6.97 -9.60 -6.86
N GLN A 372 6.02 -9.11 -7.65
CA GLN A 372 6.13 -7.85 -8.38
C GLN A 372 4.87 -7.00 -8.20
N LEU A 373 5.04 -5.69 -8.00
CA LEU A 373 3.94 -4.73 -8.07
C LEU A 373 4.02 -3.93 -9.37
N GLU A 374 2.93 -3.93 -10.11
CA GLU A 374 2.89 -3.37 -11.46
C GLU A 374 1.62 -2.56 -11.69
N ILE A 375 1.74 -1.45 -12.42
CA ILE A 375 0.61 -0.70 -12.97
C ILE A 375 0.50 -1.04 -14.46
N ILE A 376 -0.70 -1.36 -14.93
CA ILE A 376 -0.96 -1.72 -16.34
C ILE A 376 -1.64 -0.55 -17.05
N PRO A 377 -0.93 0.23 -17.89
CA PRO A 377 -1.47 1.44 -18.51
C PRO A 377 -2.69 1.22 -19.41
N CYS A 378 -2.76 0.07 -20.07
CA CYS A 378 -3.91 -0.30 -20.90
C CYS A 378 -5.18 -0.60 -20.09
N SER A 379 -5.05 -0.83 -18.78
CA SER A 379 -6.17 -1.00 -17.85
C SER A 379 -6.47 0.33 -17.17
N VAL A 380 -7.62 0.95 -17.47
CA VAL A 380 -7.99 2.25 -16.90
C VAL A 380 -9.26 2.13 -16.09
N VAL A 381 -9.21 2.59 -14.84
CA VAL A 381 -10.37 2.65 -13.95
C VAL A 381 -10.43 4.03 -13.31
N GLY A 382 -11.56 4.69 -13.44
CA GLY A 382 -11.84 5.96 -12.77
C GLY A 382 -12.18 5.74 -11.30
N HIS A 383 -11.74 6.65 -10.45
CA HIS A 383 -12.02 6.65 -9.03
C HIS A 383 -12.36 8.06 -8.55
N VAL A 384 -13.41 8.19 -7.73
CA VAL A 384 -13.78 9.47 -7.11
C VAL A 384 -12.82 9.78 -5.94
N PHE A 385 -11.77 10.55 -6.21
CA PHE A 385 -10.82 10.98 -5.18
C PHE A 385 -11.44 12.05 -4.26
N ARG A 386 -11.48 11.77 -2.96
CA ARG A 386 -12.04 12.67 -1.94
C ARG A 386 -10.94 13.42 -1.22
N SER A 387 -11.19 14.68 -0.86
CA SER A 387 -10.24 15.51 -0.09
C SER A 387 -10.18 15.14 1.40
N LYS A 388 -11.19 14.43 1.90
CA LYS A 388 -11.32 13.99 3.30
C LYS A 388 -11.96 12.61 3.35
N SER A 389 -11.62 11.82 4.36
CA SER A 389 -12.30 10.54 4.60
C SER A 389 -13.75 10.81 5.08
N PRO A 390 -14.77 10.21 4.46
CA PRO A 390 -16.16 10.33 4.87
C PRO A 390 -16.48 9.47 6.12
N HIS A 391 -15.53 8.66 6.58
CA HIS A 391 -15.77 7.63 7.58
C HIS A 391 -15.36 8.08 8.98
N THR A 392 -16.17 7.70 9.97
CA THR A 392 -15.80 7.84 11.37
C THR A 392 -14.73 6.83 11.75
N PHE A 393 -13.82 7.21 12.65
CA PHE A 393 -12.82 6.33 13.23
C PHE A 393 -13.21 6.07 14.70
N PRO A 394 -13.83 4.92 15.03
CA PRO A 394 -14.38 4.65 16.37
C PRO A 394 -13.35 4.76 17.49
N LYS A 395 -12.08 4.46 17.19
CA LYS A 395 -10.94 4.58 18.10
C LYS A 395 -10.02 5.77 17.77
N GLY A 396 -10.50 6.72 16.96
CA GLY A 396 -9.73 7.86 16.47
C GLY A 396 -8.70 7.52 15.38
N THR A 397 -7.98 8.54 14.91
CA THR A 397 -6.95 8.42 13.86
C THR A 397 -5.70 7.65 14.30
N GLN A 398 -5.56 7.38 15.61
CA GLN A 398 -4.53 6.51 16.19
C GLN A 398 -4.46 5.15 15.49
N VAL A 399 -5.60 4.64 15.00
CA VAL A 399 -5.68 3.36 14.29
C VAL A 399 -4.73 3.32 13.08
N ILE A 400 -4.61 4.42 12.34
CA ILE A 400 -3.72 4.49 11.17
C ILE A 400 -2.27 4.36 11.62
N SER A 401 -1.86 5.11 12.66
CA SER A 401 -0.52 5.00 13.22
C SER A 401 -0.25 3.61 13.80
N ARG A 402 -1.27 2.94 14.36
CA ARG A 402 -1.16 1.55 14.81
C ARG A 402 -0.84 0.60 13.68
N ASN A 403 -1.58 0.66 12.58
CA ASN A 403 -1.34 -0.16 11.41
C ASN A 403 0.06 0.12 10.81
N GLN A 404 0.48 1.39 10.76
CA GLN A 404 1.82 1.78 10.31
C GLN A 404 2.94 1.28 11.23
N VAL A 405 2.76 1.26 12.56
CA VAL A 405 3.74 0.66 13.47
C VAL A 405 3.86 -0.84 13.23
N ARG A 406 2.73 -1.54 13.02
CA ARG A 406 2.74 -2.99 12.71
C ARG A 406 3.54 -3.30 11.44
N LEU A 407 3.31 -2.56 10.35
CA LEU A 407 4.07 -2.77 9.11
C LEU A 407 5.55 -2.43 9.28
N ALA A 408 5.86 -1.34 10.01
CA ALA A 408 7.24 -0.91 10.23
C ALA A 408 8.03 -1.95 11.04
N GLU A 409 7.43 -2.51 12.09
CA GLU A 409 8.03 -3.55 12.93
C GLU A 409 8.26 -4.89 12.24
N VAL A 410 7.55 -5.17 11.14
CA VAL A 410 7.68 -6.42 10.39
C VAL A 410 8.58 -6.25 9.18
N TRP A 411 8.52 -5.13 8.45
CA TRP A 411 9.09 -5.04 7.10
C TRP A 411 10.26 -4.07 6.95
N MET A 412 10.39 -3.06 7.81
CA MET A 412 11.33 -1.94 7.60
C MET A 412 12.71 -2.10 8.24
N ASP A 413 12.95 -3.16 9.00
CA ASP A 413 14.22 -3.38 9.72
C ASP A 413 14.62 -2.12 10.52
N ASP A 414 15.88 -1.69 10.46
CA ASP A 414 16.36 -0.50 11.18
C ASP A 414 15.77 0.82 10.66
N TYR A 415 15.23 0.84 9.43
CA TYR A 415 14.68 2.05 8.81
C TYR A 415 13.37 2.51 9.46
N LYS A 416 12.73 1.66 10.30
CA LYS A 416 11.58 2.06 11.11
C LYS A 416 11.90 3.22 12.06
N GLU A 417 13.16 3.38 12.47
CA GLU A 417 13.58 4.46 13.35
C GLU A 417 13.42 5.84 12.69
N ILE A 418 13.56 5.93 11.37
CA ILE A 418 13.30 7.16 10.61
C ILE A 418 11.82 7.56 10.75
N PHE A 419 10.92 6.59 10.64
CA PHE A 419 9.48 6.80 10.81
C PHE A 419 9.14 7.21 12.26
N TYR A 420 9.66 6.49 13.25
CA TYR A 420 9.42 6.80 14.65
C TYR A 420 9.94 8.17 15.06
N ARG A 421 11.07 8.63 14.51
CA ARG A 421 11.59 9.98 14.77
C ARG A 421 10.64 11.08 14.32
N ARG A 422 9.90 10.86 13.22
CA ARG A 422 8.97 11.83 12.61
C ARG A 422 7.57 11.76 13.20
N ASN A 423 7.19 10.61 13.75
CA ASN A 423 5.88 10.40 14.34
C ASN A 423 6.01 9.98 15.81
N GLN A 424 5.93 10.96 16.72
CA GLN A 424 6.04 10.74 18.17
C GLN A 424 4.96 9.77 18.70
N GLN A 425 3.77 9.76 18.11
CA GLN A 425 2.71 8.82 18.50
C GLN A 425 3.08 7.38 18.13
N ALA A 426 3.59 7.17 16.92
CA ALA A 426 4.09 5.86 16.49
C ALA A 426 5.28 5.40 17.34
N SER A 427 6.23 6.30 17.65
CA SER A 427 7.37 5.98 18.51
C SER A 427 6.96 5.56 19.93
N ARG A 428 5.98 6.25 20.54
CA ARG A 428 5.43 5.86 21.84
C ARG A 428 4.78 4.47 21.76
N MET A 429 3.95 4.26 20.75
CA MET A 429 3.26 2.99 20.53
C MET A 429 4.24 1.82 20.34
N ALA A 430 5.33 2.03 19.60
CA ALA A 430 6.38 1.03 19.41
C ALA A 430 7.08 0.67 20.74
N ARG A 431 7.46 1.68 21.53
CA ARG A 431 8.09 1.50 22.86
C ARG A 431 7.18 0.79 23.86
N GLU A 432 5.91 1.18 23.88
CA GLU A 432 4.90 0.61 24.78
C GLU A 432 4.32 -0.72 24.26
N LYS A 433 4.70 -1.15 23.05
CA LYS A 433 4.20 -2.36 22.37
C LYS A 433 2.66 -2.42 22.27
N THR A 434 2.01 -1.26 22.15
CA THR A 434 0.54 -1.15 22.07
C THR A 434 0.00 -1.38 20.65
N TYR A 435 0.88 -1.73 19.69
CA TYR A 435 0.51 -2.11 18.33
C TYR A 435 -0.01 -3.56 18.20
N GLY A 436 0.01 -4.33 19.28
CA GLY A 436 -0.47 -5.71 19.35
C GLY A 436 0.56 -6.74 18.85
N ASP A 437 0.19 -8.02 18.90
CA ASP A 437 1.09 -9.11 18.49
C ASP A 437 1.32 -9.14 16.97
N ILE A 438 2.56 -9.36 16.56
CA ILE A 438 3.03 -9.45 15.16
C ILE A 438 3.80 -10.76 14.91
N THR A 439 3.76 -11.71 15.85
CA THR A 439 4.50 -12.97 15.78
C THR A 439 4.23 -13.74 14.48
N GLU A 440 2.96 -13.88 14.09
CA GLU A 440 2.61 -14.60 12.86
C GLU A 440 3.08 -13.88 11.59
N ARG A 441 3.11 -12.54 11.58
CA ARG A 441 3.63 -11.75 10.45
C ARG A 441 5.15 -11.90 10.33
N ARG A 442 5.88 -11.98 11.45
CA ARG A 442 7.33 -12.25 11.46
C ARG A 442 7.65 -13.67 11.00
N LYS A 443 6.91 -14.67 11.49
CA LYS A 443 7.04 -16.06 11.02
C LYS A 443 6.79 -16.17 9.52
N LEU A 444 5.76 -15.51 8.99
CA LEU A 444 5.49 -15.47 7.55
C LEU A 444 6.70 -14.91 6.78
N ARG A 445 7.26 -13.78 7.23
CA ARG A 445 8.44 -13.16 6.62
C ARG A 445 9.65 -14.13 6.60
N GLU A 446 9.86 -14.86 7.68
CA GLU A 446 10.93 -15.87 7.79
C GLU A 446 10.69 -17.08 6.88
N GLN A 447 9.48 -17.64 6.90
CA GLN A 447 9.08 -18.82 6.12
C GLN A 447 9.19 -18.58 4.61
N LEU A 448 8.85 -17.37 4.15
CA LEU A 448 8.94 -16.99 2.74
C LEU A 448 10.35 -16.53 2.33
N HIS A 449 11.32 -16.56 3.25
CA HIS A 449 12.70 -16.13 3.03
C HIS A 449 12.80 -14.72 2.41
N CYS A 450 11.98 -13.80 2.89
CA CYS A 450 11.88 -12.46 2.31
C CYS A 450 13.17 -11.67 2.50
N LYS A 451 13.52 -10.86 1.50
CA LYS A 451 14.64 -9.92 1.52
C LYS A 451 14.42 -8.82 2.57
N ASN A 452 15.52 -8.19 2.99
CA ASN A 452 15.49 -7.09 3.94
C ASN A 452 15.09 -5.75 3.28
N PHE A 453 14.84 -4.72 4.09
CA PHE A 453 14.40 -3.43 3.60
C PHE A 453 15.52 -2.66 2.88
N THR A 454 16.79 -2.91 3.25
CA THR A 454 17.94 -2.39 2.49
C THR A 454 17.90 -2.85 1.03
N TRP A 455 17.63 -4.15 0.79
CA TRP A 455 17.49 -4.69 -0.56
C TRP A 455 16.33 -4.02 -1.31
N TYR A 456 15.19 -3.80 -0.63
CA TYR A 456 14.03 -3.12 -1.22
C TYR A 456 14.39 -1.70 -1.66
N LEU A 457 15.01 -0.90 -0.80
CA LEU A 457 15.44 0.47 -1.12
C LEU A 457 16.51 0.50 -2.22
N GLN A 458 17.44 -0.45 -2.25
CA GLN A 458 18.51 -0.46 -3.25
C GLN A 458 18.09 -1.00 -4.62
N THR A 459 17.12 -1.92 -4.65
CA THR A 459 16.73 -2.66 -5.86
C THR A 459 15.42 -2.16 -6.44
N ILE A 460 14.43 -1.92 -5.58
CA ILE A 460 13.06 -1.58 -6.01
C ILE A 460 12.85 -0.08 -6.04
N TYR A 461 13.38 0.65 -5.06
CA TYR A 461 13.20 2.11 -4.98
C TYR A 461 14.50 2.90 -4.78
N PRO A 462 15.49 2.76 -5.68
CA PRO A 462 16.81 3.39 -5.55
C PRO A 462 16.80 4.91 -5.69
N GLU A 463 15.72 5.50 -6.20
CA GLU A 463 15.54 6.95 -6.32
C GLU A 463 15.08 7.62 -5.02
N MET A 464 14.63 6.84 -4.03
CA MET A 464 14.16 7.40 -2.76
C MET A 464 15.32 8.04 -2.00
N PHE A 465 15.13 9.28 -1.55
CA PHE A 465 16.02 9.85 -0.54
C PHE A 465 15.85 9.10 0.77
N ILE A 466 16.96 8.56 1.28
CA ILE A 466 17.03 7.83 2.55
C ILE A 466 17.70 8.75 3.59
N PRO A 467 16.95 9.26 4.58
CA PRO A 467 17.48 9.96 5.73
C PRO A 467 18.47 9.08 6.49
N ASP A 468 19.41 9.73 7.19
CA ASP A 468 20.37 9.02 8.01
C ASP A 468 19.63 8.24 9.12
N LEU A 469 19.97 6.95 9.28
CA LEU A 469 19.46 6.13 10.39
C LEU A 469 19.83 6.77 11.74
N THR A 470 21.03 7.32 11.82
CA THR A 470 21.58 8.05 12.98
C THR A 470 22.09 9.42 12.50
N PRO A 471 21.21 10.41 12.35
CA PRO A 471 21.59 11.75 11.90
C PRO A 471 22.44 12.40 12.98
N THR A 472 23.34 13.27 12.55
CA THR A 472 24.26 13.96 13.46
C THR A 472 23.48 14.79 14.48
N PHE A 473 22.45 15.50 14.03
CA PHE A 473 21.55 16.29 14.87
C PHE A 473 20.12 16.23 14.34
N TYR A 474 19.14 16.15 15.23
CA TYR A 474 17.73 16.24 14.88
C TYR A 474 16.93 16.76 16.08
N GLY A 475 15.78 17.37 15.81
CA GLY A 475 14.91 17.93 16.86
C GLY A 475 14.59 19.39 16.61
N ALA A 476 14.42 20.15 17.69
CA ALA A 476 14.09 21.57 17.63
C ALA A 476 15.35 22.42 17.69
N ILE A 477 15.44 23.42 16.80
CA ILE A 477 16.61 24.31 16.75
C ILE A 477 16.32 25.54 17.62
N LYS A 478 16.86 25.58 18.84
CA LYS A 478 16.68 26.68 19.80
C LYS A 478 17.71 27.78 19.58
N ASN A 479 17.26 29.03 19.62
CA ASN A 479 18.13 30.21 19.57
C ASN A 479 18.46 30.74 20.97
N GLU A 480 19.70 31.16 21.20
CA GLU A 480 20.15 31.64 22.51
C GLU A 480 19.61 33.02 22.87
N GLY A 481 19.60 33.96 21.91
CA GLY A 481 19.20 35.34 22.14
C GLY A 481 17.69 35.51 22.38
N THR A 482 16.87 34.83 21.58
CA THR A 482 15.40 34.92 21.68
C THR A 482 14.77 33.89 22.63
N LYS A 483 15.54 32.88 23.06
CA LYS A 483 15.07 31.72 23.82
C LYS A 483 13.92 30.94 23.17
N SER A 484 13.69 31.16 21.88
CA SER A 484 12.65 30.56 21.06
C SER A 484 13.26 29.56 20.06
N CYS A 485 12.42 28.73 19.44
CA CYS A 485 12.82 27.74 18.46
C CYS A 485 12.51 28.19 17.04
N LEU A 486 13.33 27.75 16.09
CA LEU A 486 13.04 27.85 14.68
C LEU A 486 11.77 27.04 14.36
N ASP A 487 10.84 27.66 13.66
CA ASP A 487 9.52 27.07 13.40
C ASP A 487 9.11 27.38 11.95
N VAL A 488 8.58 26.39 11.25
CA VAL A 488 8.16 26.54 9.85
C VAL A 488 6.89 27.38 9.69
N GLY A 489 6.13 27.59 10.77
CA GLY A 489 4.86 28.29 10.76
C GLY A 489 3.72 27.47 10.17
N GLU A 490 2.52 28.06 10.18
CA GLU A 490 1.33 27.36 9.68
C GLU A 490 1.32 27.25 8.15
N ASN A 491 0.96 26.06 7.64
CA ASN A 491 0.76 25.78 6.22
C ASN A 491 1.97 26.16 5.35
N ASN A 492 3.19 25.90 5.82
CA ASN A 492 4.40 26.09 5.05
C ASN A 492 4.71 24.83 4.22
N HIS A 493 4.45 24.92 2.91
CA HIS A 493 4.71 23.85 1.95
C HIS A 493 5.90 24.16 1.02
N GLY A 494 6.73 25.12 1.40
CA GLY A 494 7.77 25.73 0.60
C GLY A 494 7.45 27.17 0.16
N GLY A 495 8.48 28.00 0.00
CA GLY A 495 8.40 29.39 -0.47
C GLY A 495 7.89 30.41 0.55
N LYS A 496 7.76 30.03 1.83
CA LYS A 496 7.42 30.94 2.93
C LYS A 496 8.60 31.10 3.90
N PRO A 497 8.77 32.30 4.48
CA PRO A 497 9.79 32.54 5.49
C PRO A 497 9.46 31.77 6.78
N LEU A 498 10.50 31.37 7.50
CA LEU A 498 10.35 30.75 8.82
C LEU A 498 10.04 31.82 9.88
N ILE A 499 9.65 31.37 11.07
CA ILE A 499 9.39 32.21 12.23
C ILE A 499 10.19 31.71 13.45
N MET A 500 10.25 32.55 14.48
CA MET A 500 10.66 32.13 15.82
C MET A 500 9.39 31.91 16.65
N TYR A 501 9.31 30.76 17.33
CA TYR A 501 8.15 30.39 18.14
C TYR A 501 8.58 29.76 19.48
N PRO A 502 7.79 29.86 20.57
CA PRO A 502 8.09 29.17 21.81
C PRO A 502 8.42 27.68 21.59
N CYS A 503 9.55 27.23 22.14
CA CYS A 503 9.97 25.84 22.05
C CYS A 503 8.97 24.94 22.77
N HIS A 504 8.29 24.05 22.04
CA HIS A 504 7.24 23.21 22.61
C HIS A 504 7.59 21.72 22.69
N GLY A 505 8.69 21.27 22.06
CA GLY A 505 9.18 19.88 22.18
C GLY A 505 8.29 18.80 21.55
N MET A 506 7.27 19.21 20.79
CA MET A 506 6.30 18.29 20.16
C MET A 506 6.72 17.82 18.76
N GLY A 507 7.93 18.17 18.30
CA GLY A 507 8.34 17.96 16.92
C GLY A 507 7.48 18.79 15.95
N GLY A 508 6.85 18.14 14.98
CA GLY A 508 5.95 18.79 14.03
C GLY A 508 6.64 19.96 13.31
N ASN A 509 6.07 21.16 13.42
CA ASN A 509 6.59 22.38 12.80
C ASN A 509 8.00 22.80 13.29
N GLN A 510 8.44 22.32 14.45
CA GLN A 510 9.78 22.58 14.99
C GLN A 510 10.77 21.45 14.71
N TYR A 511 10.38 20.42 13.95
CA TYR A 511 11.28 19.31 13.66
C TYR A 511 12.21 19.65 12.49
N PHE A 512 13.52 19.58 12.75
CA PHE A 512 14.57 19.66 11.75
C PHE A 512 15.56 18.49 11.89
N GLU A 513 16.17 18.10 10.78
CA GLU A 513 17.19 17.04 10.72
C GLU A 513 18.39 17.57 9.94
N TYR A 514 19.58 17.50 10.55
CA TYR A 514 20.84 17.81 9.90
C TYR A 514 21.48 16.54 9.36
N THR A 515 21.68 16.49 8.05
CA THR A 515 22.15 15.27 7.39
C THR A 515 23.67 15.22 7.22
N THR A 516 24.19 14.04 6.92
CA THR A 516 25.58 13.82 6.50
C THR A 516 25.99 14.59 5.24
N GLN A 517 25.03 15.02 4.42
CA GLN A 517 25.26 15.86 3.24
C GLN A 517 25.26 17.36 3.55
N LYS A 518 25.19 17.72 4.84
CA LYS A 518 25.21 19.09 5.35
C LYS A 518 24.01 19.94 4.95
N ASP A 519 22.84 19.34 4.72
CA ASP A 519 21.60 20.10 4.59
C ASP A 519 20.74 20.04 5.86
N LEU A 520 19.94 21.10 6.07
CA LEU A 520 18.97 21.19 7.16
C LEU A 520 17.57 20.94 6.62
N ARG A 521 16.99 19.80 6.98
CA ARG A 521 15.73 19.32 6.43
C ARG A 521 14.58 19.47 7.40
N HIS A 522 13.48 20.02 6.93
CA HIS A 522 12.16 19.83 7.53
C HIS A 522 11.43 18.78 6.68
N ASN A 523 11.35 17.55 7.18
CA ASN A 523 10.93 16.39 6.40
C ASN A 523 9.72 15.66 6.99
N ILE A 524 8.81 16.44 7.58
CA ILE A 524 7.48 16.02 8.01
C ILE A 524 6.51 16.24 6.85
N GLY A 525 6.07 15.15 6.20
CA GLY A 525 5.25 15.19 4.99
C GLY A 525 6.07 15.47 3.73
N LYS A 526 6.32 16.74 3.40
CA LYS A 526 7.20 17.11 2.27
C LYS A 526 8.67 17.13 2.70
N GLN A 527 9.57 16.78 1.78
CA GLN A 527 11.01 16.92 2.00
C GLN A 527 11.46 18.33 1.64
N LEU A 528 11.48 19.21 2.65
CA LEU A 528 11.88 20.60 2.50
C LEU A 528 13.26 20.83 3.10
N CYS A 529 14.04 21.70 2.46
CA CYS A 529 15.39 22.08 2.87
C CYS A 529 15.43 23.57 3.18
N LEU A 530 16.13 23.94 4.25
CA LEU A 530 16.39 25.32 4.62
C LEU A 530 17.29 25.95 3.56
N ARG A 531 16.85 27.08 2.99
CA ARG A 531 17.53 27.76 1.90
C ARG A 531 17.88 29.19 2.28
N SER A 532 19.13 29.57 2.02
CA SER A 532 19.59 30.95 2.10
C SER A 532 19.15 31.74 0.87
N GLY A 533 18.79 33.01 1.06
CA GLY A 533 18.49 33.95 -0.01
C GLY A 533 18.87 35.38 0.38
N PHE A 534 18.55 36.35 -0.49
CA PHE A 534 18.81 37.78 -0.23
C PHE A 534 17.93 38.39 0.88
N GLY A 535 16.90 37.68 1.34
CA GLY A 535 15.98 38.10 2.38
C GLY A 535 15.90 37.11 3.55
N PRO A 536 14.73 36.95 4.17
CA PRO A 536 14.50 35.88 5.14
C PRO A 536 14.84 34.49 4.57
N VAL A 537 15.31 33.60 5.42
CA VAL A 537 15.48 32.20 5.02
C VAL A 537 14.11 31.54 4.83
N GLU A 538 14.05 30.65 3.84
CA GLU A 538 12.83 29.95 3.46
C GLU A 538 13.06 28.44 3.45
N LEU A 539 11.96 27.69 3.42
CA LEU A 539 11.98 26.29 3.04
C LEU A 539 11.70 26.16 1.54
N GLY A 540 12.43 25.29 0.86
CA GLY A 540 12.13 24.89 -0.52
C GLY A 540 12.21 23.38 -0.69
N ASP A 541 11.69 22.85 -1.80
CA ASP A 541 11.90 21.44 -2.13
C ASP A 541 13.40 21.14 -2.15
N CYS A 542 13.82 20.11 -1.39
CA CYS A 542 15.21 19.69 -1.34
C CYS A 542 15.69 19.31 -2.74
N GLN A 543 16.81 19.91 -3.18
CA GLN A 543 17.41 19.56 -4.46
C GLN A 543 18.17 18.24 -4.39
N TYR A 544 18.77 17.94 -3.24
CA TYR A 544 19.33 16.62 -2.98
C TYR A 544 18.21 15.60 -2.69
N LYS A 545 18.03 14.66 -3.62
CA LYS A 545 17.04 13.58 -3.56
C LYS A 545 17.67 12.19 -3.64
N GLY A 546 18.98 12.08 -3.44
CA GLY A 546 19.73 10.83 -3.57
C GLY A 546 20.53 10.76 -4.87
N LYS A 547 20.68 9.55 -5.44
CA LYS A 547 21.58 9.26 -6.57
C LYS A 547 21.52 10.34 -7.66
N ASN A 548 22.69 10.82 -8.10
CA ASN A 548 22.89 11.83 -9.16
C ASN A 548 22.47 13.27 -8.83
N THR A 549 22.02 13.57 -7.62
CA THR A 549 21.77 14.95 -7.16
C THR A 549 22.82 15.35 -6.12
N ARG A 550 22.97 16.66 -5.87
CA ARG A 550 23.89 17.21 -4.87
C ARG A 550 23.18 18.30 -4.07
N VAL A 551 23.63 18.54 -2.84
CA VAL A 551 23.18 19.69 -2.06
C VAL A 551 23.76 20.96 -2.70
N PRO A 552 22.93 21.92 -3.14
CA PRO A 552 23.42 23.18 -3.68
C PRO A 552 23.94 24.08 -2.54
N GLY A 553 24.89 24.96 -2.82
CA GLY A 553 25.55 25.75 -1.77
C GLY A 553 24.62 26.65 -0.95
N ASN A 554 23.45 27.02 -1.48
CA ASN A 554 22.43 27.79 -0.75
C ASN A 554 21.55 26.92 0.18
N GLU A 555 21.66 25.60 0.11
CA GLU A 555 21.05 24.62 1.03
C GLU A 555 22.10 23.88 1.89
N GLU A 556 23.38 24.13 1.64
CA GLU A 556 24.50 23.57 2.41
C GLU A 556 24.81 24.46 3.62
N TRP A 557 24.83 23.84 4.80
CA TRP A 557 24.99 24.48 6.09
C TRP A 557 26.09 23.80 6.91
N ASP A 558 27.05 24.59 7.38
CA ASP A 558 28.05 24.15 8.35
C ASP A 558 27.58 24.52 9.76
N LEU A 559 27.36 23.48 10.58
CA LEU A 559 27.14 23.65 12.02
C LEU A 559 28.51 23.64 12.70
N ALA A 560 29.02 24.82 12.99
CA ALA A 560 30.34 24.99 13.60
C ALA A 560 30.29 24.78 15.12
N GLN A 561 31.43 24.42 15.72
CA GLN A 561 31.56 24.21 17.17
C GLN A 561 31.23 25.47 17.99
N ASP A 562 31.30 26.64 17.36
CA ASP A 562 30.93 27.95 17.91
C ASP A 562 29.40 28.19 17.96
N ARG A 563 28.59 27.16 17.66
CA ARG A 563 27.11 27.20 17.65
C ARG A 563 26.52 28.11 16.57
N LEU A 564 27.32 28.50 15.58
CA LEU A 564 26.83 29.21 14.41
C LEU A 564 26.33 28.22 13.35
N ILE A 565 25.23 28.59 12.68
CA ILE A 565 24.75 27.89 11.48
C ILE A 565 25.16 28.75 10.28
N ARG A 566 26.22 28.32 9.59
CA ARG A 566 26.86 29.05 8.49
C ARG A 566 26.41 28.48 7.15
N ASN A 567 26.04 29.33 6.19
CA ASN A 567 25.72 28.87 4.84
C ASN A 567 26.97 28.88 3.94
N ALA A 568 27.18 27.79 3.21
CA ALA A 568 28.39 27.60 2.40
C ALA A 568 28.50 28.54 1.19
N ALA A 569 27.39 28.87 0.52
CA ALA A 569 27.42 29.75 -0.65
C ALA A 569 27.66 31.24 -0.30
N SER A 570 27.07 31.71 0.80
CA SER A 570 27.11 33.13 1.18
C SER A 570 28.19 33.47 2.20
N ASN A 571 28.76 32.48 2.90
CA ASN A 571 29.62 32.67 4.08
C ASN A 571 28.98 33.54 5.17
N MET A 572 27.64 33.59 5.21
CA MET A 572 26.86 34.29 6.23
C MET A 572 26.27 33.31 7.24
N CYS A 573 25.86 33.83 8.39
CA CYS A 573 25.28 33.07 9.49
C CYS A 573 23.78 33.32 9.62
N LEU A 574 23.05 32.28 9.99
CA LEU A 574 21.64 32.38 10.36
C LEU A 574 21.48 33.22 11.63
N THR A 575 20.65 34.26 11.57
CA THR A 575 20.32 35.11 12.71
C THR A 575 18.82 35.12 13.00
N ALA A 576 18.46 35.16 14.28
CA ALA A 576 17.10 35.35 14.76
C ALA A 576 16.73 36.84 14.95
N LYS A 577 17.56 37.79 14.48
CA LYS A 577 17.24 39.22 14.54
C LYS A 577 16.15 39.58 13.54
N GLY A 578 15.17 40.35 13.99
CA GLY A 578 14.06 40.83 13.17
C GLY A 578 12.81 39.96 13.26
N LYS A 579 11.87 40.16 12.32
CA LYS A 579 10.58 39.45 12.31
C LYS A 579 10.71 37.99 11.86
N HIS A 580 11.62 37.73 10.92
CA HIS A 580 11.87 36.41 10.35
C HIS A 580 13.37 36.10 10.41
N PRO A 581 13.77 34.83 10.64
CA PRO A 581 15.16 34.44 10.56
C PRO A 581 15.75 34.78 9.18
N SER A 582 16.99 35.26 9.16
CA SER A 582 17.64 35.77 7.95
C SER A 582 19.15 35.55 8.01
N MET A 583 19.86 35.95 6.95
CA MET A 583 21.31 35.85 6.86
C MET A 583 21.99 37.14 7.32
N ALA A 584 23.03 37.04 8.13
CA ALA A 584 23.85 38.18 8.58
C ALA A 584 25.35 37.81 8.62
N PRO A 585 26.26 38.81 8.63
CA PRO A 585 27.68 38.55 8.87
C PRO A 585 27.90 37.77 10.16
N CYS A 586 28.74 36.73 10.09
CA CYS A 586 28.98 35.82 11.21
C CYS A 586 29.65 36.53 12.38
N ASN A 587 29.01 36.47 13.55
CA ASN A 587 29.52 37.01 14.80
C ASN A 587 29.27 36.02 15.95
N PRO A 588 30.30 35.29 16.43
CA PRO A 588 30.15 34.31 17.49
C PRO A 588 29.75 34.91 18.85
N LEU A 589 29.88 36.23 19.03
CA LEU A 589 29.47 36.94 20.25
C LEU A 589 27.99 37.37 20.22
N ASP A 590 27.32 37.30 19.06
CA ASP A 590 25.91 37.65 18.93
C ASP A 590 25.03 36.47 19.36
N SER A 591 24.35 36.58 20.50
CA SER A 591 23.46 35.54 20.99
C SER A 591 22.32 35.20 20.03
N HIS A 592 21.95 36.10 19.10
CA HIS A 592 20.93 35.82 18.09
C HIS A 592 21.44 34.92 16.95
N GLN A 593 22.75 34.68 16.86
CA GLN A 593 23.35 33.77 15.89
C GLN A 593 23.78 32.42 16.51
N GLN A 594 23.62 32.26 17.83
CA GLN A 594 23.94 31.02 18.53
C GLN A 594 22.72 30.10 18.59
N TRP A 595 22.88 28.87 18.10
CA TRP A 595 21.82 27.88 17.96
C TRP A 595 22.16 26.55 18.66
N PHE A 596 21.14 25.86 19.16
CA PHE A 596 21.23 24.56 19.82
C PHE A 596 20.23 23.59 19.21
N PHE A 597 20.64 22.34 19.07
CA PHE A 597 19.74 21.23 18.75
C PHE A 597 19.23 20.53 20.01
#